data_AF-A0A7J3TV74-F1
#
_entry.id   AF-A0A7J3TV74-F1
#
_cell.length_a   1.000
_cell.length_b   1.000
_cell.length_c   1.000
_cell.angle_alpha   90.00
_cell.angle_beta   90.00
_cell.angle_gamma   90.00
#
_symmetry.space_group_name_H-M   'P 1'
#
loop_
_entity.id
_entity.type
_entity.pdbx_description
1 polymer ?
#
loop_
_entity_poly.entity_id
_entity_poly.type
_entity_poly.pdbx_seq_one_letter_code
_entity_poly.pdbx_strand_id
1 'polypeptide(L)' 'LLLGGGVACNARLQEMAKIMCKERGAKAYCPPASVLVDNAAMIAWLGLLMFKAKQQVSPDKADIKPYERTDDVDVKWL' A
#
# COMPACT_ATOMS: atom_id res chain seq x y z
N LEU A 1 -12.28 1.91 2.53
CA LEU A 1 -11.67 1.36 1.30
C LEU A 1 -10.54 2.28 0.85
N LEU A 2 -9.37 1.70 0.55
CA LEU A 2 -8.26 2.38 -0.11
C LEU A 2 -8.03 1.68 -1.45
N LEU A 3 -7.89 2.44 -2.53
CA LEU A 3 -7.54 1.90 -3.85
C LEU A 3 -6.03 2.12 -4.11
N GLY A 4 -5.36 1.10 -4.63
CA GLY A 4 -3.95 1.12 -5.02
C GLY A 4 -3.73 0.34 -6.31
N GLY A 5 -2.60 0.61 -6.99
CA GLY A 5 -2.21 -0.03 -8.25
C GLY A 5 -2.64 0.78 -9.48
N GLY A 6 -1.96 0.56 -10.62
CA GLY A 6 -2.18 1.34 -11.84
C GLY A 6 -3.60 1.27 -12.40
N VAL A 7 -4.33 0.17 -12.17
CA VAL A 7 -5.74 0.03 -12.57
C VAL A 7 -6.64 1.00 -11.80
N ALA A 8 -6.27 1.38 -10.57
CA ALA A 8 -7.01 2.36 -9.78
C ALA A 8 -6.98 3.77 -10.38
N CYS A 9 -6.13 4.05 -11.37
CA CYS A 9 -6.16 5.30 -12.14
C CYS A 9 -7.45 5.46 -12.97
N ASN A 10 -8.23 4.40 -13.18
CA ASN A 10 -9.48 4.45 -13.90
C ASN A 10 -10.57 5.20 -13.11
N ALA A 11 -11.01 6.34 -13.63
CA ALA A 11 -12.00 7.19 -12.96
C ALA A 11 -13.36 6.49 -12.74
N ARG A 12 -13.78 5.63 -13.68
CA ARG A 12 -15.04 4.89 -13.57
C ARG A 12 -14.97 3.85 -12.44
N LEU A 13 -13.84 3.15 -12.30
CA LEU A 13 -13.61 2.23 -11.19
C LEU A 13 -13.67 2.96 -9.84
N GLN A 14 -13.01 4.11 -9.73
CA GLN A 14 -13.05 4.93 -8.51
C GLN A 14 -14.47 5.38 -8.16
N GLU A 15 -15.26 5.79 -9.16
CA GLU A 15 -16.65 6.19 -8.98
C GLU A 15 -17.51 5.03 -8.43
N MET A 16 -17.42 3.86 -9.05
CA MET A 16 -18.13 2.65 -8.60
C MET A 16 -17.75 2.28 -7.16
N ALA A 17 -16.46 2.37 -6.81
CA ALA A 17 -15.98 2.11 -5.46
C ALA A 17 -16.52 3.13 -4.43
N LYS A 18 -16.63 4.40 -4.81
CA LYS A 18 -17.20 5.47 -3.96
C LYS A 18 -18.69 5.25 -3.70
N ILE A 19 -19.47 4.90 -4.73
CA ILE A 19 -20.91 4.59 -4.59
C ILE A 19 -21.08 3.42 -3.61
N MET A 20 -20.35 2.32 -3.86
CA MET A 20 -20.38 1.10 -3.05
C MET A 20 -20.03 1.35 -1.57
N CYS A 21 -19.04 2.22 -1.29
CA CYS A 21 -18.69 2.61 0.07
C CYS A 21 -19.75 3.50 0.72
N LYS A 22 -20.30 4.48 -0.01
CA LYS A 22 -21.36 5.37 0.48
C LYS A 22 -22.59 4.59 0.94
N GLU A 23 -23.04 3.63 0.15
CA GLU A 23 -24.18 2.77 0.46
C GLU A 23 -23.95 1.90 1.71
N ARG A 24 -22.69 1.60 2.05
CA ARG A 24 -22.29 0.80 3.22
C ARG A 24 -21.89 1.64 4.43
N GLY A 25 -22.02 2.97 4.37
CA GLY A 25 -21.56 3.87 5.43
C GLY A 25 -20.04 3.88 5.62
N ALA A 26 -19.27 3.44 4.62
CA ALA A 26 -17.82 3.39 4.66
C ALA A 26 -17.19 4.58 3.93
N LYS A 27 -15.93 4.90 4.27
CA LYS A 27 -15.14 5.92 3.57
C LYS A 27 -14.33 5.29 2.44
N ALA A 28 -14.24 5.97 1.29
CA ALA A 28 -13.40 5.59 0.16
C ALA A 28 -12.30 6.63 -0.05
N TYR A 29 -11.06 6.17 -0.20
CA TYR A 29 -9.89 7.00 -0.49
C TYR A 29 -9.15 6.43 -1.70
N CYS A 30 -8.73 7.32 -2.60
CA CYS A 30 -7.88 7.00 -3.74
C CYS A 30 -6.78 8.06 -3.81
N PRO A 31 -5.50 7.70 -3.66
CA PRO A 31 -4.39 8.64 -3.80
C PRO A 31 -4.31 9.28 -5.20
N PRO A 32 -3.53 10.36 -5.37
CA PRO A 32 -3.21 10.90 -6.68
C PRO A 32 -2.57 9.85 -7.60
N ALA A 33 -2.83 9.94 -8.91
CA ALA A 33 -2.33 8.96 -9.89
C ALA A 33 -0.80 8.79 -9.89
N SER A 34 -0.05 9.84 -9.55
CA SER A 34 1.41 9.81 -9.44
C SER A 34 1.95 8.84 -8.40
N VAL A 35 1.14 8.45 -7.41
CA VAL A 35 1.51 7.49 -6.36
C VAL A 35 0.67 6.21 -6.39
N LEU A 36 -0.20 6.04 -7.40
CA LEU A 36 -0.97 4.80 -7.62
C LEU A 36 -0.19 3.74 -8.40
N VAL A 37 0.66 4.19 -9.33
CA VAL A 37 1.61 3.32 -10.05
C VAL A 37 2.82 3.01 -9.19
N ASP A 38 3.57 1.97 -9.54
CA ASP A 38 4.77 1.58 -8.80
C ASP A 38 5.74 2.76 -8.68
N ASN A 39 6.08 3.10 -7.44
CA ASN A 39 6.92 4.25 -7.11
C ASN A 39 7.80 3.98 -5.90
N ALA A 40 8.97 4.60 -5.84
CA ALA A 40 9.89 4.43 -4.72
C ALA A 40 9.37 5.06 -3.41
N ALA A 41 8.44 6.02 -3.47
CA ALA A 41 7.93 6.69 -2.28
C ALA A 41 7.12 5.76 -1.38
N MET A 42 6.35 4.82 -1.96
CA MET A 42 5.62 3.82 -1.16
C MET A 42 6.58 2.86 -0.42
N ILE A 43 7.70 2.50 -1.05
CA ILE A 43 8.74 1.66 -0.45
C ILE A 43 9.45 2.43 0.67
N ALA A 44 9.82 3.68 0.43
CA ALA A 44 10.46 4.53 1.44
C ALA A 44 9.56 4.78 2.66
N TRP A 45 8.26 5.01 2.43
CA TRP A 45 7.29 5.19 3.51
C TRP A 45 7.13 3.92 4.36
N LEU A 46 7.01 2.76 3.72
CA LEU A 46 6.98 1.48 4.43
C LEU A 46 8.26 1.25 5.24
N GLY A 47 9.43 1.50 4.65
CA GLY A 47 10.72 1.40 5.33
C GLY A 47 10.81 2.31 6.57
N LEU A 48 10.29 3.53 6.49
CA LEU A 48 10.22 4.45 7.63
C LEU A 48 9.33 3.91 8.76
N LEU A 49 8.18 3.32 8.43
CA LEU A 49 7.28 2.71 9.42
C LEU A 49 7.94 1.51 10.11
N MET A 50 8.55 0.61 9.32
CA MET A 50 9.28 -0.55 9.84
C MET A 50 10.45 -0.14 10.75
N PHE A 51 11.23 0.86 10.32
CA PHE A 51 12.34 1.39 11.11
C PHE A 51 11.87 1.94 12.46
N LYS A 52 10.79 2.73 12.47
CA LYS A 52 10.17 3.26 13.71
C LYS A 52 9.64 2.16 14.62
N ALA A 53 9.14 1.06 14.06
CA ALA A 53 8.71 -0.12 14.80
C ALA A 53 9.87 -1.05 15.22
N LYS A 54 11.14 -0.62 15.04
CA LYS A 54 12.35 -1.41 15.35
C LYS A 54 12.44 -2.73 14.58
N GLN A 55 11.81 -2.79 13.40
CA GLN A 55 11.91 -3.90 12.46
C GLN A 55 12.92 -3.55 11.37
N GLN A 56 14.14 -4.07 11.52
CA GLN A 56 15.28 -3.75 10.68
C GLN A 56 15.95 -5.02 10.18
N VAL A 57 16.53 -4.95 8.99
CA VAL A 57 17.33 -6.02 8.39
C VAL A 57 18.75 -5.50 8.25
N SER A 58 19.73 -6.27 8.74
CA SER A 58 21.14 -5.92 8.55
C SER A 58 21.52 -6.12 7.07
N PRO A 59 22.40 -5.28 6.49
CA PRO A 59 22.71 -5.34 5.06
C PRO A 59 23.23 -6.72 4.58
N ASP A 60 23.94 -7.45 5.44
CA ASP A 60 24.44 -8.82 5.19
C ASP A 60 23.34 -9.88 5.11
N LYS A 61 22.16 -9.58 5.64
CA LYS A 61 20.98 -10.48 5.63
C LYS A 61 19.89 -10.01 4.66
N ALA A 62 20.09 -8.89 3.98
CA ALA A 62 19.16 -8.39 2.99
C ALA A 62 19.26 -9.24 1.72
N ASP A 63 18.13 -9.78 1.27
CA ASP A 63 18.04 -10.61 0.08
C ASP A 63 16.73 -10.36 -0.67
N ILE A 64 16.69 -10.75 -1.94
CA ILE A 64 15.52 -10.62 -2.80
C ILE A 64 14.60 -11.81 -2.57
N LYS A 65 13.31 -11.55 -2.34
CA LYS A 65 12.28 -12.58 -2.18
C LYS A 65 11.20 -12.44 -3.26
N PRO A 66 11.37 -13.02 -4.46
CA PRO A 66 10.42 -12.88 -5.56
C PRO A 66 9.01 -13.43 -5.27
N TYR A 67 8.90 -14.31 -4.26
CA TYR A 67 7.66 -14.96 -3.85
C TYR A 67 7.17 -14.49 -2.46
N GLU A 68 7.65 -13.35 -1.95
CA GLU A 68 7.17 -12.80 -0.68
C GLU A 68 5.68 -12.50 -0.75
N ARG A 69 4.92 -13.08 0.16
CA ARG A 69 3.48 -12.89 0.27
C ARG A 69 3.16 -11.75 1.23
N THR A 70 2.00 -11.13 1.08
CA THR A 70 1.59 -10.01 1.95
C THR A 70 1.42 -10.42 3.42
N ASP A 71 1.20 -11.70 3.70
CA ASP A 71 1.10 -12.28 5.04
C ASP A 71 2.43 -12.79 5.60
N ASP A 72 3.52 -12.79 4.83
CA ASP A 72 4.85 -13.20 5.31
C ASP A 72 5.53 -12.10 6.16
N VAL A 73 5.04 -10.85 6.06
CA VAL A 73 5.58 -9.70 6.78
C VAL A 73 4.72 -9.41 8.01
N ASP A 74 5.31 -9.56 9.19
CA ASP A 74 4.69 -9.16 10.45
C ASP A 74 4.59 -7.63 10.54
N VAL A 75 3.38 -7.10 10.72
CA VAL A 75 3.05 -5.67 10.69
C VAL A 75 3.03 -5.13 12.12
N LYS A 76 4.14 -4.54 12.56
CA LYS A 76 4.33 -4.03 13.94
C LYS A 76 4.14 -2.51 14.11
N TRP A 77 3.67 -1.83 13.06
CA TRP A 77 3.59 -0.37 12.98
C TRP A 77 2.15 0.16 12.92
N LEU A 78 1.20 -0.59 13.46
CA LEU A 78 -0.21 -0.17 13.63
C LEU A 78 -0.40 0.68 14.88
#